data_AF-A0A0A2LV92-F1
#
_entry.id   AF-A0A0A2LV92-F1
#
_cell.length_a   1.000
_cell.length_b   1.000
_cell.length_c   1.000
_cell.angle_alpha   90.00
_cell.angle_beta   90.00
_cell.angle_gamma   90.00
#
_symmetry.space_group_name_H-M   'P 1'
#
loop_
_entity.id
_entity.type
_entity.pdbx_description
1 polymer ?
#
loop_
_entity_poly.entity_id
_entity_poly.type
_entity_poly.pdbx_seq_one_letter_code
_entity_poly.pdbx_strand_id
1 'polypeptide(L)'
;MTNFFKVASVAIIALSANSLFAQEDTAETTLNVNLASSFEITVADASVDIDMNTPEHFQSGNTSGQKADHVQISATGEYEVKVIASSDLTSGSETIPVNTITVTPTLGSYLGAGSESSVSPTLTAQSLSTSTENTIISCDTGESLRGYNIEYSIPSDSASEYLNHSAGTYTTTVTYSLYAL
;
A
#
# COMPACT_ATOMS: atom_id res chain seq x y z
N MET A 1 31.91 -108.30 -2.93
CA MET A 1 32.22 -107.14 -2.07
C MET A 1 32.90 -106.09 -2.94
N THR A 2 32.16 -105.21 -3.62
CA THR A 2 31.80 -103.85 -3.15
C THR A 2 33.00 -103.06 -2.63
N ASN A 3 33.60 -102.18 -3.46
CA ASN A 3 33.29 -100.75 -3.40
C ASN A 3 34.04 -99.93 -4.46
N PHE A 4 33.25 -99.25 -5.29
CA PHE A 4 33.64 -98.11 -6.11
C PHE A 4 34.05 -96.94 -5.20
N PHE A 5 35.21 -96.33 -5.42
CA PHE A 5 35.48 -94.96 -4.96
C PHE A 5 35.66 -94.06 -6.18
N LYS A 6 34.56 -93.41 -6.56
CA LYS A 6 34.53 -92.31 -7.51
C LYS A 6 35.14 -91.09 -6.82
N VAL A 7 36.26 -90.59 -7.32
CA VAL A 7 36.77 -89.27 -6.93
C VAL A 7 35.85 -88.24 -7.57
N ALA A 8 34.89 -87.73 -6.82
CA ALA A 8 34.05 -86.62 -7.23
C ALA A 8 34.86 -85.33 -7.01
N SER A 9 35.35 -84.72 -8.08
CA SER A 9 35.83 -83.33 -8.05
C SER A 9 34.64 -82.41 -7.75
N VAL A 10 34.56 -81.92 -6.52
CA VAL A 10 33.62 -80.86 -6.16
C VAL A 10 34.27 -79.54 -6.53
N ALA A 11 33.90 -78.97 -7.67
CA ALA A 11 34.17 -77.57 -7.95
C ALA A 11 33.31 -76.73 -7.00
N ILE A 12 33.94 -76.03 -6.05
CA ILE A 12 33.28 -74.98 -5.28
C ILE A 12 33.07 -73.81 -6.26
N ILE A 13 31.89 -73.74 -6.87
CA ILE A 13 31.45 -72.54 -7.55
C ILE A 13 31.13 -71.54 -6.44
N ALA A 14 32.06 -70.64 -6.16
CA ALA A 14 31.77 -69.48 -5.33
C ALA A 14 30.70 -68.66 -6.07
N LEU A 15 29.45 -68.73 -5.60
CA LEU A 15 28.39 -67.83 -6.02
C LEU A 15 28.78 -66.42 -5.56
N SER A 16 29.41 -65.66 -6.44
CA SER A 16 29.59 -64.22 -6.26
C SER A 16 28.20 -63.59 -6.34
N ALA A 17 27.58 -63.35 -5.19
CA ALA A 17 26.40 -62.50 -5.09
C ALA A 17 26.82 -61.08 -5.51
N ASN A 18 26.62 -60.75 -6.79
CA ASN A 18 26.72 -59.37 -7.24
C ASN A 18 25.54 -58.62 -6.61
N SER A 19 25.76 -57.96 -5.48
CA SER A 19 24.80 -56.97 -5.00
C SER A 19 24.84 -55.78 -5.96
N LEU A 20 23.88 -55.73 -6.89
CA LEU A 20 23.60 -54.52 -7.68
C LEU A 20 23.06 -53.48 -6.70
N PHE A 21 23.93 -52.62 -6.19
CA PHE A 21 23.49 -51.38 -5.55
C PHE A 21 22.87 -50.51 -6.66
N ALA A 22 21.63 -50.08 -6.50
CA ALA A 22 21.02 -49.13 -7.42
C ALA A 22 21.88 -47.86 -7.46
N GLN A 23 22.33 -47.44 -8.64
CA GLN A 23 23.01 -46.16 -8.83
C GLN A 23 21.94 -45.07 -8.75
N GLU A 24 21.94 -44.27 -7.69
CA GLU A 24 21.20 -43.01 -7.72
C GLU A 24 21.90 -42.06 -8.68
N ASP A 25 21.19 -41.68 -9.73
CA ASP A 25 21.59 -40.66 -10.70
C ASP A 25 20.73 -39.43 -10.42
N THR A 26 21.32 -38.44 -9.75
CA THR A 26 20.66 -37.18 -9.42
C THR A 26 21.26 -36.06 -10.26
N ALA A 27 20.39 -35.17 -10.74
CA ALA A 27 20.78 -33.95 -11.43
C ALA A 27 20.07 -32.76 -10.77
N GLU A 28 20.79 -31.65 -10.63
CA GLU A 28 20.31 -30.45 -9.94
C GLU A 28 20.24 -29.25 -10.91
N THR A 29 19.41 -28.27 -10.56
CA THR A 29 19.35 -26.97 -11.24
C THR A 29 19.30 -25.85 -10.20
N THR A 30 19.73 -24.66 -10.59
CA THR A 30 19.61 -23.46 -9.76
C THR A 30 18.43 -22.62 -10.24
N LEU A 31 17.42 -22.47 -9.39
CA LEU A 31 16.33 -21.51 -9.59
C LEU A 31 16.75 -20.14 -9.06
N ASN A 32 16.65 -19.10 -9.89
CA ASN A 32 16.89 -17.72 -9.49
C ASN A 32 15.60 -16.91 -9.59
N VAL A 33 15.28 -16.15 -8.54
CA VAL A 33 14.19 -15.16 -8.53
C VAL A 33 14.82 -13.79 -8.31
N ASN A 34 14.58 -12.86 -9.25
CA ASN A 34 15.11 -11.50 -9.18
C ASN A 34 14.00 -10.56 -8.69
N LEU A 35 14.25 -9.85 -7.59
CA LEU A 35 13.33 -8.88 -7.02
C LEU A 35 13.79 -7.46 -7.37
N ALA A 36 12.83 -6.57 -7.62
CA ALA A 36 13.06 -5.14 -7.80
C ALA A 36 12.07 -4.36 -6.93
N SER A 37 12.48 -3.18 -6.47
CA SER A 37 11.60 -2.29 -5.74
C SER A 37 10.63 -1.58 -6.68
N SER A 38 9.36 -1.52 -6.31
CA SER A 38 8.30 -0.86 -7.05
C SER A 38 7.40 -0.08 -6.10
N PHE A 39 7.08 1.16 -6.48
CA PHE A 39 6.25 2.08 -5.73
C PHE A 39 5.35 2.84 -6.70
N GLU A 40 4.05 2.81 -6.44
CA GLU A 40 3.03 3.47 -7.27
C GLU A 40 1.97 4.08 -6.37
N ILE A 41 1.55 5.29 -6.71
CA ILE A 41 0.45 5.99 -6.07
C ILE A 41 -0.58 6.42 -7.13
N THR A 42 -1.85 6.21 -6.82
CA THR A 42 -2.97 6.70 -7.63
C THR A 42 -3.97 7.42 -6.73
N VAL A 43 -4.57 8.50 -7.25
CA VAL A 43 -5.69 9.20 -6.62
C VAL A 43 -6.96 8.88 -7.41
N ALA A 44 -7.97 8.31 -6.74
CA ALA A 44 -9.16 7.76 -7.40
C ALA A 44 -10.16 8.86 -7.81
N ASP A 45 -10.40 9.85 -6.95
CA ASP A 45 -11.33 10.94 -7.24
C ASP A 45 -10.57 12.17 -7.76
N ALA A 46 -10.88 12.62 -8.97
CA ALA A 46 -10.24 13.80 -9.56
C ALA A 46 -10.66 15.13 -8.90
N SER A 47 -11.78 15.12 -8.16
CA SER A 47 -12.31 16.29 -7.45
C SER A 47 -12.99 15.87 -6.15
N VAL A 48 -12.83 16.69 -5.12
CA VAL A 48 -13.49 16.51 -3.82
C VAL A 48 -14.09 17.83 -3.40
N ASP A 49 -15.39 17.82 -3.11
CA ASP A 49 -16.14 19.01 -2.72
C ASP A 49 -16.48 18.96 -1.22
N ILE A 50 -16.41 20.13 -0.58
CA ILE A 50 -16.96 20.39 0.76
C ILE A 50 -17.94 21.55 0.63
N ASP A 51 -19.22 21.28 0.84
CA ASP A 51 -20.26 22.29 0.67
C ASP A 51 -20.35 23.22 1.89
N MET A 52 -20.27 24.53 1.69
CA MET A 52 -20.53 25.55 2.72
C MET A 52 -21.77 26.36 2.31
N ASN A 53 -22.95 25.75 2.41
CA ASN A 53 -24.19 26.29 1.83
C ASN A 53 -25.37 26.38 2.81
N THR A 54 -25.19 25.98 4.07
CA THR A 54 -26.20 26.13 5.13
C THR A 54 -25.65 26.96 6.30
N PRO A 55 -26.52 27.64 7.07
CA PRO A 55 -26.09 28.34 8.29
C PRO A 55 -25.34 27.46 9.29
N GLU A 56 -25.66 26.16 9.34
CA GLU A 56 -24.97 25.19 10.19
C GLU A 56 -23.50 25.04 9.75
N HIS A 57 -23.25 24.89 8.45
CA HIS A 57 -21.89 24.72 7.94
C HIS A 57 -21.00 25.93 8.29
N PHE A 58 -21.54 27.15 8.25
CA PHE A 58 -20.79 28.36 8.64
C PHE A 58 -20.58 28.52 10.16
N GLN A 59 -21.20 27.68 11.00
CA GLN A 59 -21.02 27.65 12.45
C GLN A 59 -20.14 26.49 12.92
N SER A 60 -20.32 25.30 12.34
CA SER A 60 -19.67 24.07 12.79
C SER A 60 -18.70 23.48 11.77
N GLY A 61 -18.57 24.08 10.59
CA GLY A 61 -17.78 23.55 9.49
C GLY A 61 -18.55 22.46 8.73
N ASN A 62 -17.87 21.77 7.83
CA ASN A 62 -18.45 20.65 7.09
C ASN A 62 -17.36 19.69 6.60
N THR A 63 -17.76 18.54 6.09
CA THR A 63 -16.89 17.49 5.55
C THR A 63 -17.24 17.16 4.10
N SER A 64 -16.26 16.67 3.35
CA SER A 64 -16.47 16.02 2.05
C SER A 64 -17.19 14.67 2.15
N GLY A 65 -17.39 14.19 3.38
CA GLY A 65 -17.57 12.77 3.69
C GLY A 65 -16.31 11.97 3.36
N GLN A 66 -16.33 10.70 3.74
CA GLN A 66 -15.25 9.78 3.45
C GLN A 66 -15.20 9.42 1.95
N LYS A 67 -14.06 9.67 1.31
CA LYS A 67 -13.74 9.21 -0.04
C LYS A 67 -13.08 7.84 0.06
N ALA A 68 -13.81 6.80 -0.34
CA ALA A 68 -13.36 5.42 -0.19
C ALA A 68 -12.21 5.13 -1.15
N ASP A 69 -11.14 4.50 -0.63
CA ASP A 69 -9.96 4.10 -1.41
C ASP A 69 -9.40 5.22 -2.33
N HIS A 70 -9.47 6.46 -1.82
CA HIS A 70 -9.11 7.67 -2.55
C HIS A 70 -7.63 7.74 -2.88
N VAL A 71 -6.77 7.34 -1.94
CA VAL A 71 -5.33 7.18 -2.17
C VAL A 71 -5.03 5.69 -2.25
N GLN A 72 -4.47 5.24 -3.37
CA GLN A 72 -4.14 3.84 -3.61
C GLN A 72 -2.64 3.69 -3.77
N ILE A 73 -2.06 2.73 -3.05
CA ILE A 73 -0.61 2.55 -2.98
C ILE A 73 -0.27 1.10 -3.30
N SER A 74 0.64 0.90 -4.25
CA SER A 74 1.37 -0.34 -4.42
C SER A 74 2.81 -0.10 -4.00
N ALA A 75 3.33 -0.90 -3.06
CA ALA A 75 4.68 -0.74 -2.56
C ALA A 75 5.31 -2.10 -2.25
N THR A 76 6.56 -2.30 -2.63
CA THR A 76 7.31 -3.52 -2.29
C THR A 76 8.10 -3.42 -0.99
N GLY A 77 8.08 -2.26 -0.32
CA GLY A 77 8.84 -1.99 0.90
C GLY A 77 8.18 -0.90 1.74
N GLU A 78 8.90 -0.41 2.75
CA GLU A 78 8.47 0.66 3.65
C GLU A 78 8.21 1.96 2.87
N TYR A 79 7.19 2.72 3.29
CA TYR A 79 6.84 3.96 2.61
C TYR A 79 6.16 4.97 3.52
N GLU A 80 6.19 6.23 3.10
CA GLU A 80 5.34 7.30 3.61
C GLU A 80 4.62 8.04 2.47
N VAL A 81 3.44 8.58 2.77
CA VAL A 81 2.71 9.50 1.89
C VAL A 81 2.59 10.85 2.57
N LYS A 82 2.97 11.87 1.81
CA LYS A 82 2.82 13.27 2.22
C LYS A 82 1.80 13.99 1.36
N VAL A 83 1.17 15.00 1.95
CA VAL A 83 0.18 15.85 1.30
C VAL A 83 0.61 17.32 1.35
N ILE A 84 0.37 18.05 0.27
CA ILE A 84 0.59 19.50 0.16
C ILE A 84 -0.45 20.12 -0.78
N ALA A 85 -0.82 21.37 -0.55
CA ALA A 85 -1.66 22.15 -1.45
C ALA A 85 -0.82 23.11 -2.29
N SER A 86 -1.20 23.33 -3.55
CA SER A 86 -0.49 24.24 -4.45
C SER A 86 -0.60 25.72 -4.05
N SER A 87 -1.70 26.07 -3.38
CA SER A 87 -2.04 27.44 -2.96
C SER A 87 -3.14 27.43 -1.90
N ASP A 88 -3.46 28.61 -1.38
CA ASP A 88 -4.74 28.86 -0.73
C ASP A 88 -5.92 28.57 -1.68
N LEU A 89 -7.11 28.39 -1.12
CA LEU A 89 -8.32 28.19 -1.91
C LEU A 89 -8.66 29.51 -2.62
N THR A 90 -8.79 29.50 -3.94
CA THR A 90 -8.96 30.71 -4.75
C THR A 90 -10.26 30.73 -5.54
N SER A 91 -10.90 31.89 -5.60
CA SER A 91 -12.02 32.19 -6.51
C SER A 91 -11.88 33.63 -7.01
N GLY A 92 -11.43 33.79 -8.26
CA GLY A 92 -11.08 35.11 -8.79
C GLY A 92 -9.91 35.75 -8.02
N SER A 93 -10.16 36.90 -7.37
CA SER A 93 -9.17 37.59 -6.52
C SER A 93 -9.30 37.26 -5.03
N GLU A 94 -10.33 36.52 -4.63
CA GLU A 94 -10.58 36.15 -3.24
C GLU A 94 -9.83 34.87 -2.88
N THR A 95 -9.32 34.81 -1.65
CA THR A 95 -8.53 33.69 -1.12
C THR A 95 -9.06 33.27 0.25
N ILE A 96 -9.10 31.97 0.51
CA ILE A 96 -9.34 31.39 1.84
C ILE A 96 -8.13 30.54 2.21
N PRO A 97 -7.51 30.73 3.40
CA PRO A 97 -6.34 29.97 3.81
C PRO A 97 -6.58 28.46 3.74
N VAL A 98 -5.71 27.71 3.05
CA VAL A 98 -5.93 26.26 2.86
C VAL A 98 -5.75 25.46 4.15
N ASN A 99 -5.02 26.00 5.12
CA ASN A 99 -4.82 25.38 6.43
C ASN A 99 -6.11 25.28 7.27
N THR A 100 -7.21 25.87 6.80
CA THR A 100 -8.56 25.65 7.33
C THR A 100 -9.13 24.26 6.99
N ILE A 101 -8.50 23.54 6.05
CA ILE A 101 -8.87 22.18 5.65
C ILE A 101 -7.95 21.16 6.32
N THR A 102 -8.54 20.16 6.95
CA THR A 102 -7.85 18.99 7.51
C THR A 102 -8.07 17.77 6.62
N VAL A 103 -6.99 17.06 6.29
CA VAL A 103 -7.00 15.78 5.60
C VAL A 103 -6.86 14.68 6.64
N THR A 104 -7.83 13.78 6.70
CA THR A 104 -7.85 12.66 7.64
C THR A 104 -7.85 11.33 6.88
N PRO A 105 -6.74 10.57 6.91
CA PRO A 105 -6.72 9.24 6.34
C PRO A 105 -7.28 8.18 7.30
N THR A 106 -8.00 7.21 6.76
CA THR A 106 -8.35 5.96 7.45
C THR A 106 -7.99 4.76 6.59
N LEU A 107 -7.82 3.59 7.22
CA LEU A 107 -7.51 2.37 6.49
C LEU A 107 -8.65 2.01 5.54
N GLY A 108 -8.33 1.83 4.26
CA GLY A 108 -9.26 1.38 3.23
C GLY A 108 -9.11 -0.10 2.91
N SER A 109 -9.62 -0.47 1.75
CA SER A 109 -9.71 -1.85 1.27
C SER A 109 -8.35 -2.37 0.82
N TYR A 110 -8.14 -3.68 0.95
CA TYR A 110 -7.12 -4.36 0.15
C TYR A 110 -7.64 -4.49 -1.28
N LEU A 111 -6.89 -3.98 -2.24
CA LEU A 111 -7.29 -3.94 -3.66
C LEU A 111 -6.42 -4.87 -4.52
N GLY A 112 -5.40 -5.48 -3.92
CA GLY A 112 -4.47 -6.38 -4.60
C GLY A 112 -5.08 -7.73 -4.93
N ALA A 113 -4.37 -8.51 -5.74
CA ALA A 113 -4.72 -9.89 -6.00
C ALA A 113 -4.34 -10.79 -4.81
N GLY A 114 -5.13 -11.82 -4.53
CA GLY A 114 -4.82 -12.81 -3.50
C GLY A 114 -5.30 -12.42 -2.10
N SER A 115 -4.59 -12.92 -1.09
CA SER A 115 -4.94 -12.66 0.31
C SER A 115 -4.29 -11.38 0.81
N GLU A 116 -5.09 -10.58 1.51
CA GLU A 116 -4.62 -9.39 2.24
C GLU A 116 -3.49 -9.77 3.19
N SER A 117 -2.42 -8.99 3.16
CA SER A 117 -1.36 -9.09 4.17
C SER A 117 -1.75 -8.20 5.35
N SER A 118 -1.41 -8.61 6.57
CA SER A 118 -1.63 -7.76 7.74
C SER A 118 -0.66 -6.59 7.68
N VAL A 119 -1.19 -5.41 7.36
CA VAL A 119 -0.47 -4.13 7.46
C VAL A 119 -1.01 -3.33 8.64
N SER A 120 -0.17 -2.49 9.23
CA SER A 120 -0.55 -1.60 10.33
C SER A 120 0.04 -0.21 10.11
N PRO A 121 -0.50 0.54 9.14
CA PRO A 121 0.01 1.89 8.84
C PRO A 121 -0.29 2.85 10.00
N THR A 122 0.63 3.77 10.24
CA THR A 122 0.38 4.96 11.06
C THR A 122 -0.35 5.99 10.21
N LEU A 123 -1.54 6.40 10.66
CA LEU A 123 -2.43 7.32 9.97
C LEU A 123 -2.57 8.60 10.80
N THR A 124 -2.22 9.75 10.22
CA THR A 124 -2.17 11.02 10.93
C THR A 124 -3.00 12.06 10.19
N ALA A 125 -3.97 12.65 10.89
CA ALA A 125 -4.70 13.80 10.36
C ALA A 125 -3.81 15.04 10.34
N GLN A 126 -3.85 15.80 9.25
CA GLN A 126 -3.01 16.98 9.05
C GLN A 126 -3.81 18.10 8.40
N SER A 127 -3.65 19.33 8.88
CA SER A 127 -4.09 20.51 8.13
C SER A 127 -3.27 20.65 6.86
N LEU A 128 -3.91 21.06 5.77
CA LEU A 128 -3.19 21.34 4.52
C LEU A 128 -2.23 22.52 4.71
N SER A 129 -1.16 22.51 3.92
CA SER A 129 -0.15 23.56 3.90
C SER A 129 0.25 23.87 2.47
N THR A 130 0.63 25.11 2.22
CA THR A 130 1.21 25.55 0.94
C THR A 130 2.74 25.54 0.94
N SER A 131 3.36 25.35 2.11
CA SER A 131 4.82 25.51 2.29
C SER A 131 5.53 24.24 2.74
N THR A 132 4.80 23.30 3.36
CA THR A 132 5.38 22.12 4.00
C THR A 132 4.58 20.89 3.60
N GLU A 133 5.25 19.86 3.10
CA GLU A 133 4.65 18.55 2.93
C GLU A 133 4.43 17.88 4.29
N ASN A 134 3.21 17.45 4.57
CA ASN A 134 2.86 16.79 5.83
C ASN A 134 2.64 15.30 5.61
N THR A 135 3.30 14.44 6.39
CA THR A 135 3.08 12.99 6.37
C THR A 135 1.70 12.68 6.95
N ILE A 136 0.89 11.95 6.17
CA ILE A 136 -0.45 11.51 6.57
C ILE A 136 -0.54 9.98 6.70
N ILE A 137 0.29 9.23 5.97
CA ILE A 137 0.37 7.77 6.00
C ILE A 137 1.84 7.39 6.13
N SER A 138 2.17 6.45 7.03
CA SER A 138 3.47 5.80 7.11
C SER A 138 3.25 4.30 7.30
N CYS A 139 3.99 3.46 6.59
CA CYS A 139 3.85 2.01 6.69
C CYS A 139 5.22 1.33 6.62
N ASP A 140 5.49 0.47 7.60
CA ASP A 140 6.76 -0.25 7.73
C ASP A 140 6.78 -1.55 6.90
N THR A 141 5.77 -1.77 6.06
CA THR A 141 5.72 -2.92 5.15
C THR A 141 5.08 -2.54 3.82
N GLY A 142 5.57 -3.13 2.74
CA GLY A 142 4.93 -3.04 1.44
C GLY A 142 3.65 -3.86 1.36
N GLU A 143 2.79 -3.49 0.43
CA GLU A 143 1.62 -4.27 0.06
C GLU A 143 1.35 -4.14 -1.45
N SER A 144 0.83 -5.20 -2.06
CA SER A 144 0.66 -5.28 -3.51
C SER A 144 -0.27 -4.19 -4.05
N LEU A 145 -1.36 -3.87 -3.35
CA LEU A 145 -2.19 -2.70 -3.59
C LEU A 145 -3.13 -2.46 -2.39
N ARG A 146 -2.99 -1.31 -1.74
CA ARG A 146 -3.77 -0.88 -0.58
C ARG A 146 -4.50 0.42 -0.88
N GLY A 147 -5.80 0.46 -0.62
CA GLY A 147 -6.59 1.68 -0.59
C GLY A 147 -6.55 2.34 0.80
N TYR A 148 -6.58 3.66 0.79
CA TYR A 148 -6.74 4.52 1.95
C TYR A 148 -7.94 5.43 1.71
N ASN A 149 -8.86 5.45 2.66
CA ASN A 149 -9.94 6.41 2.59
C ASN A 149 -9.43 7.76 3.07
N ILE A 150 -9.91 8.83 2.44
CA ILE A 150 -9.54 10.19 2.82
C ILE A 150 -10.83 10.99 3.08
N GLU A 151 -10.88 11.68 4.20
CA GLU A 151 -11.87 12.71 4.47
C GLU A 151 -11.20 14.08 4.52
N TYR A 152 -11.80 15.06 3.86
CA TYR A 152 -11.42 16.47 3.97
C TYR A 152 -12.46 17.19 4.79
N SER A 153 -12.04 17.93 5.82
CA SER A 153 -12.96 18.62 6.71
C SER A 153 -12.54 20.06 6.98
N ILE A 154 -13.54 20.93 7.11
CA ILE A 154 -13.42 22.26 7.71
C ILE A 154 -13.84 22.09 9.17
N PRO A 155 -12.92 22.19 10.15
CA PRO A 155 -13.30 22.15 11.57
C PRO A 155 -14.13 23.38 11.97
N SER A 156 -14.91 23.26 13.05
CA SER A 156 -15.71 24.36 13.59
C SER A 156 -14.91 25.65 13.80
N ASP A 157 -13.69 25.51 14.30
CA ASP A 157 -12.82 26.65 14.63
C ASP A 157 -12.31 27.38 13.39
N SER A 158 -12.48 26.80 12.20
CA SER A 158 -12.14 27.41 10.90
C SER A 158 -13.36 27.83 10.09
N ALA A 159 -14.58 27.51 10.54
CA ALA A 159 -15.81 27.77 9.79
C ALA A 159 -16.03 29.27 9.52
N SER A 160 -15.59 30.14 10.42
CA SER A 160 -15.71 31.60 10.28
C SER A 160 -14.88 32.18 9.12
N GLU A 161 -13.82 31.48 8.69
CA GLU A 161 -12.99 31.90 7.55
C GLU A 161 -13.74 31.85 6.21
N TYR A 162 -14.93 31.22 6.18
CA TYR A 162 -15.77 31.12 4.99
C TYR A 162 -16.89 32.18 4.94
N LEU A 163 -16.98 33.06 5.94
CA LEU A 163 -17.94 34.16 5.99
C LEU A 163 -17.48 35.36 5.17
N ASN A 164 -18.43 36.17 4.68
CA ASN A 164 -18.19 37.41 3.94
C ASN A 164 -17.44 37.24 2.59
N HIS A 165 -17.34 36.02 2.09
CA HIS A 165 -16.85 35.72 0.76
C HIS A 165 -17.97 35.78 -0.28
N SER A 166 -17.62 36.12 -1.52
CA SER A 166 -18.56 36.03 -2.64
C SER A 166 -18.89 34.56 -2.93
N ALA A 167 -20.15 34.27 -3.27
CA ALA A 167 -20.56 32.93 -3.68
C ALA A 167 -19.78 32.46 -4.91
N GLY A 168 -19.24 31.25 -4.85
CA GLY A 168 -18.44 30.64 -5.91
C GLY A 168 -17.66 29.44 -5.40
N THR A 169 -16.95 28.77 -6.29
CA THR A 169 -16.10 27.63 -5.95
C THR A 169 -14.69 28.12 -5.69
N TYR A 170 -14.19 27.94 -4.47
CA TYR A 170 -12.82 28.24 -4.09
C TYR A 170 -11.99 26.96 -4.23
N THR A 171 -10.93 27.01 -5.04
CA THR A 171 -10.21 25.79 -5.46
C THR A 171 -8.71 25.87 -5.19
N THR A 172 -8.11 24.71 -4.95
CA THR A 172 -6.66 24.49 -4.89
C THR A 172 -6.37 23.07 -5.40
N THR A 173 -5.13 22.79 -5.79
CA THR A 173 -4.71 21.43 -6.14
C THR A 173 -4.01 20.80 -4.95
N VAL A 174 -4.51 19.64 -4.50
CA VAL A 174 -3.86 18.82 -3.46
C VAL A 174 -3.01 17.76 -4.13
N THR A 175 -1.73 17.70 -3.77
CA THR A 175 -0.76 16.73 -4.28
C THR A 175 -0.40 15.72 -3.20
N TYR A 176 -0.44 14.44 -3.57
CA TYR A 176 0.02 13.34 -2.75
C TYR A 176 1.35 12.81 -3.30
N SER A 177 2.37 12.76 -2.45
CA SER A 177 3.72 12.29 -2.80
C SER A 177 4.03 11.01 -2.04
N LEU A 178 4.40 9.95 -2.76
CA LEU A 178 4.83 8.66 -2.19
C LEU A 178 6.37 8.62 -2.11
N TYR A 179 6.89 8.30 -0.92
CA TYR A 179 8.32 8.16 -0.66
C TYR A 179 8.61 6.76 -0.13
N ALA A 180 9.66 6.12 -0.65
CA ALA A 180 10.23 4.92 -0.04
C ALA A 180 11.05 5.32 1.20
N LEU A 181 10.99 4.50 2.26
CA LEU A 181 11.77 4.68 3.49
C LEU A 181 13.00 3.76 3.55
#